data_AF-A0A843K436-F1
#
_entry.id   AF-A0A843K436-F1
#
_cell.length_a   1.000
_cell.length_b   1.000
_cell.length_c   1.000
_cell.angle_alpha   90.00
_cell.angle_beta   90.00
_cell.angle_gamma   90.00
#
_symmetry.space_group_name_H-M   'P 1'
#
loop_
_entity.id
_entity.type
_entity.pdbx_description
1 polymer ?
#
loop_
_entity_poly.entity_id
_entity_poly.type
_entity_poly.pdbx_seq_one_letter_code
_entity_poly.pdbx_strand_id
1 'polypeptide(L)'
;MMIKNRKTQFFLLLLVTMGFSLAVPISAEEHKTVTDMLGLSVEVPSNIERVVAIDDGFVEGIMYRLGIQDKIVALGAPCCKNDYDYSFETVDGSSYEFKNGMNPVKYLMPELAKLPVLV
;
A
#
# COMPACT_ATOMS: atom_id res chain seq x y z
N MET A 1 -54.31 3.77 5.84
CA MET A 1 -54.90 4.74 4.88
C MET A 1 -53.96 4.83 3.67
N MET A 2 -54.35 4.23 2.54
CA MET A 2 -53.47 4.01 1.38
C MET A 2 -53.50 5.24 0.47
N ILE A 3 -52.39 5.98 0.40
CA ILE A 3 -52.28 7.20 -0.42
C ILE A 3 -52.34 6.78 -1.90
N LYS A 4 -53.50 6.99 -2.55
CA LYS A 4 -53.81 6.52 -3.92
C LYS A 4 -53.29 7.42 -5.03
N ASN A 5 -52.60 8.51 -4.71
CA ASN A 5 -52.16 9.48 -5.71
C ASN A 5 -50.68 9.28 -6.04
N ARG A 6 -50.40 8.75 -7.24
CA ARG A 6 -49.04 8.45 -7.75
C ARG A 6 -48.09 9.64 -7.63
N LYS A 7 -48.59 10.87 -7.80
CA LYS A 7 -47.77 12.10 -7.66
C LYS A 7 -47.36 12.34 -6.20
N THR A 8 -48.25 12.08 -5.26
CA THR A 8 -48.00 12.22 -3.81
C THR A 8 -47.08 11.10 -3.28
N GLN A 9 -47.19 9.88 -3.82
CA GLN A 9 -46.25 8.80 -3.53
C GLN A 9 -44.84 9.11 -4.08
N PHE A 10 -44.73 9.65 -5.30
CA PHE A 10 -43.45 10.09 -5.84
C PHE A 10 -42.83 11.22 -5.01
N PHE A 11 -43.65 12.18 -4.57
CA PHE A 11 -43.17 13.30 -3.74
C PHE A 11 -42.69 12.85 -2.35
N LEU A 12 -43.39 11.89 -1.72
CA LEU A 12 -42.94 11.28 -0.46
C LEU A 12 -41.65 10.46 -0.65
N LEU A 13 -41.52 9.71 -1.73
CA LEU A 13 -40.32 8.92 -2.01
C LEU A 13 -39.09 9.83 -2.18
N LEU A 14 -39.26 10.97 -2.86
CA LEU A 14 -38.21 11.96 -3.08
C LEU A 14 -37.78 12.66 -1.77
N LEU A 15 -38.74 12.97 -0.89
CA LEU A 15 -38.47 13.48 0.46
C LEU A 15 -37.75 12.45 1.36
N VAL A 16 -38.09 11.17 1.24
CA VAL A 16 -37.41 10.09 1.98
C VAL A 16 -35.97 9.90 1.47
N THR A 17 -35.73 9.98 0.16
CA THR A 17 -34.36 9.92 -0.40
C THR A 17 -33.53 11.15 -0.05
N MET A 18 -34.16 12.33 0.03
CA MET A 18 -33.48 13.59 0.37
C MET A 18 -33.21 13.71 1.86
N GLY A 19 -34.02 13.07 2.72
CA GLY A 19 -33.76 12.91 4.15
C GLY A 19 -32.71 11.84 4.49
N PHE A 20 -32.42 10.93 3.55
CA PHE A 20 -31.33 9.94 3.67
C PHE A 20 -29.97 10.45 3.16
N SER A 21 -29.95 11.61 2.51
CA SER A 21 -28.74 12.43 2.33
C SER A 21 -28.36 13.10 3.65
N LEU A 22 -28.23 12.30 4.71
CA LEU A 22 -27.48 12.69 5.88
C LEU A 22 -26.08 13.02 5.38
N ALA A 23 -25.70 14.28 5.51
CA ALA A 23 -24.36 14.77 5.24
C ALA A 23 -23.38 13.76 5.81
N VAL A 24 -22.70 13.01 4.94
CA VAL A 24 -21.49 12.30 5.32
C VAL A 24 -20.58 13.41 5.82
N PRO A 25 -20.23 13.47 7.11
CA PRO A 25 -19.24 14.44 7.53
C PRO A 25 -18.01 14.13 6.70
N ILE A 26 -17.61 15.09 5.85
CA ILE A 26 -16.27 15.10 5.28
C ILE A 26 -15.38 15.31 6.50
N SER A 27 -15.01 14.20 7.15
CA SER A 27 -14.02 14.21 8.21
C SER A 27 -12.77 14.75 7.55
N ALA A 28 -12.33 15.94 7.97
CA ALA A 28 -11.01 16.42 7.59
C ALA A 28 -10.01 15.32 7.95
N GLU A 29 -9.21 14.89 6.98
CA GLU A 29 -8.18 13.88 7.21
C GLU A 29 -7.19 14.47 8.21
N GLU A 30 -7.12 13.90 9.41
CA GLU A 30 -6.21 14.38 10.45
C GLU A 30 -4.78 14.13 9.98
N HIS A 31 -3.89 15.09 10.22
CA HIS A 31 -2.48 15.02 9.82
C HIS A 31 -1.58 15.13 11.05
N LYS A 32 -0.37 14.58 10.94
CA LYS A 32 0.69 14.69 11.94
C LYS A 32 2.01 15.07 11.28
N THR A 33 2.84 15.79 12.00
CA THR A 33 4.21 16.11 11.56
C THR A 33 5.20 15.09 12.11
N VAL A 34 6.07 14.57 11.25
CA VAL A 34 7.19 13.69 11.61
C VAL A 34 8.48 14.35 11.14
N THR A 35 9.54 14.31 11.96
CA THR A 35 10.88 14.71 11.54
C THR A 35 11.65 13.48 11.08
N ASP A 36 12.15 13.49 9.85
CA ASP A 36 12.91 12.38 9.28
C ASP A 36 14.38 12.36 9.76
N MET A 37 15.15 11.39 9.28
CA MET A 37 16.57 11.26 9.64
C MET A 37 17.47 12.32 9.02
N LEU A 38 16.97 13.11 8.05
CA LEU A 38 17.66 14.27 7.47
C LEU A 38 17.33 15.56 8.23
N GLY A 39 16.47 15.49 9.26
CA GLY A 39 16.01 16.65 10.03
C GLY A 39 14.90 17.45 9.34
N LEU A 40 14.27 16.90 8.30
CA LEU A 40 13.17 17.55 7.59
C LEU A 40 11.83 17.23 8.27
N SER A 41 11.01 18.25 8.47
CA SER A 41 9.64 18.09 8.96
C SER A 41 8.69 17.80 7.81
N VAL A 42 8.05 16.64 7.86
CA VAL A 42 7.11 16.16 6.84
C VAL A 42 5.73 15.99 7.48
N GLU A 43 4.70 16.51 6.82
CA GLU A 43 3.32 16.31 7.21
C GLU A 43 2.77 15.05 6.52
N VAL A 44 2.17 14.15 7.29
CA VAL A 44 1.59 12.90 6.80
C VAL A 44 0.20 12.70 7.41
N PRO A 45 -0.70 11.96 6.74
CA PRO A 45 -1.97 11.57 7.35
C PRO A 45 -1.73 10.83 8.67
N SER A 46 -2.58 11.10 9.67
CA SER A 46 -2.56 10.40 10.96
C SER A 46 -2.81 8.91 10.79
N ASN A 47 -3.65 8.55 9.82
CA ASN A 47 -3.89 7.17 9.39
C ASN A 47 -3.36 6.93 7.96
N ILE A 48 -2.18 6.31 7.86
CA ILE A 48 -1.56 5.99 6.57
C ILE A 48 -2.15 4.68 6.05
N GLU A 49 -2.79 4.70 4.88
CA GLU A 49 -3.41 3.50 4.27
C GLU A 49 -2.68 2.97 3.04
N ARG A 50 -1.79 3.77 2.44
CA ARG A 50 -1.05 3.39 1.23
C ARG A 50 0.39 3.86 1.34
N VAL A 51 1.33 2.95 1.11
CA VAL A 51 2.77 3.18 1.21
C VAL A 51 3.43 2.72 -0.09
N VAL A 52 4.27 3.57 -0.64
CA VAL A 52 5.27 3.17 -1.64
C VAL A 52 6.59 2.99 -0.87
N ALA A 53 7.11 1.77 -0.82
CA ALA A 53 8.40 1.48 -0.19
C ALA A 53 9.51 1.67 -1.23
N ILE A 54 10.46 2.56 -0.94
CA ILE A 54 11.56 2.90 -1.86
C ILE A 54 12.88 2.48 -1.24
N ASP A 55 13.13 1.17 -1.31
CA ASP A 55 14.34 0.50 -0.86
C ASP A 55 14.38 -0.94 -1.42
N ASP A 56 15.32 -1.75 -0.94
CA ASP A 56 15.56 -3.13 -1.43
C ASP A 56 15.10 -4.22 -0.44
N GLY A 57 14.01 -4.00 0.31
CA GLY A 57 13.40 -4.98 1.22
C GLY A 57 13.49 -4.65 2.72
N PHE A 58 14.18 -3.57 3.08
CA PHE A 58 14.26 -3.14 4.47
C PHE A 58 12.91 -2.63 5.00
N VAL A 59 12.25 -1.68 4.31
CA VAL A 59 10.98 -1.11 4.80
C VAL A 59 9.87 -2.15 4.73
N GLU A 60 9.81 -2.92 3.64
CA GLU A 60 8.84 -4.00 3.48
C GLU A 60 8.99 -5.04 4.60
N GLY A 61 10.23 -5.42 4.93
CA GLY A 61 10.53 -6.33 6.03
C GLY A 61 10.08 -5.80 7.40
N ILE A 62 10.24 -4.51 7.67
CA ILE A 62 9.74 -3.87 8.89
C ILE A 62 8.21 -3.88 8.92
N MET A 63 7.56 -3.51 7.80
CA MET A 63 6.10 -3.48 7.70
C MET A 63 5.50 -4.89 7.89
N TYR A 64 6.14 -5.92 7.36
CA TYR A 64 5.80 -7.33 7.62
C TYR A 64 5.89 -7.67 9.10
N ARG A 65 7.00 -7.29 9.76
CA ARG A 65 7.20 -7.57 11.18
C ARG A 65 6.15 -6.90 12.07
N LEU A 66 5.69 -5.71 11.68
CA LEU A 66 4.64 -4.95 12.36
C LEU A 66 3.22 -5.39 11.98
N GLY A 67 3.05 -6.30 11.03
CA GLY A 67 1.74 -6.80 10.60
C GLY A 67 0.92 -5.77 9.81
N ILE A 68 1.60 -4.85 9.10
CA ILE A 68 0.97 -3.77 8.32
C ILE A 68 1.38 -3.79 6.84
N GLN A 69 1.95 -4.90 6.37
CA GLN A 69 2.42 -5.06 4.98
C GLN A 69 1.33 -4.85 3.92
N ASP A 70 0.06 -5.06 4.27
CA ASP A 70 -1.09 -4.90 3.36
C ASP A 70 -1.25 -3.45 2.87
N LYS A 71 -0.57 -2.49 3.51
CA LYS A 71 -0.54 -1.08 3.11
C LYS A 71 0.44 -0.78 1.97
N ILE A 72 1.31 -1.72 1.61
CA ILE A 72 2.28 -1.54 0.52
C ILE A 72 1.54 -1.64 -0.81
N VAL A 73 1.58 -0.57 -1.61
CA VAL A 73 0.88 -0.49 -2.90
C VAL A 73 1.82 -0.46 -4.11
N ALA A 74 3.10 -0.15 -3.91
CA ALA A 74 4.12 -0.15 -4.96
C ALA A 74 5.53 -0.24 -4.34
N LEU A 75 6.50 -0.62 -5.17
CA LEU A 75 7.91 -0.74 -4.79
C LEU A 75 8.79 0.25 -5.57
N GLY A 76 9.88 0.69 -4.96
CA GLY A 76 10.90 1.53 -5.58
C GLY A 76 12.00 0.76 -6.30
N ALA A 77 12.07 -0.56 -6.15
CA ALA A 77 13.02 -1.41 -6.84
C ALA A 77 12.40 -2.77 -7.20
N PRO A 78 12.90 -3.46 -8.24
CA PRO A 78 12.39 -4.78 -8.62
C PRO A 78 12.91 -5.92 -7.73
N CYS A 79 13.40 -5.61 -6.52
CA CYS A 79 14.01 -6.52 -5.56
C CYS A 79 13.13 -7.75 -5.24
N CYS A 80 11.81 -7.55 -5.22
CA CYS A 80 10.82 -8.60 -4.97
C CYS A 80 10.20 -9.19 -6.25
N LYS A 81 10.55 -8.69 -7.44
CA LYS A 81 10.07 -9.22 -8.72
C LYS A 81 11.00 -10.25 -9.30
N ASN A 82 12.29 -9.92 -9.32
CA ASN A 82 13.27 -10.71 -10.05
C ASN A 82 13.81 -11.86 -9.19
N ASP A 83 14.33 -12.86 -9.86
CA ASP A 83 15.32 -13.77 -9.29
C ASP A 83 16.69 -13.32 -9.78
N TYR A 84 17.72 -13.60 -8.98
CA TYR A 84 19.06 -13.07 -9.19
C TYR A 84 20.06 -14.20 -9.35
N ASP A 85 20.76 -14.19 -10.48
CA ASP A 85 21.89 -15.08 -10.73
C ASP A 85 23.19 -14.33 -10.42
N TYR A 86 24.10 -14.99 -9.72
CA TYR A 86 25.41 -14.44 -9.37
C TYR A 86 26.51 -15.36 -9.88
N SER A 87 27.57 -14.77 -10.42
CA SER A 87 28.78 -15.48 -10.78
C SER A 87 29.96 -14.76 -10.15
N PHE A 88 30.84 -15.50 -9.48
CA PHE A 88 32.05 -14.96 -8.87
C PHE A 88 33.20 -15.95 -8.92
N GLU A 89 34.42 -15.43 -8.86
CA GLU A 89 35.63 -16.23 -8.75
C GLU A 89 35.85 -16.60 -7.28
N THR A 90 36.17 -17.87 -7.03
CA THR A 90 36.49 -18.39 -5.71
C THR A 90 37.96 -18.15 -5.39
N VAL A 91 38.34 -18.36 -4.12
CA VAL A 91 39.71 -18.10 -3.64
C VAL A 91 40.77 -18.97 -4.34
N ASP A 92 40.37 -20.11 -4.91
CA ASP A 92 41.24 -21.01 -5.68
C ASP A 92 41.26 -20.73 -7.19
N GLY A 93 40.61 -19.66 -7.65
CA GLY A 93 40.56 -19.25 -9.05
C GLY A 93 39.53 -19.99 -9.91
N SER A 94 38.70 -20.85 -9.31
CA SER A 94 37.56 -21.45 -10.02
C SER A 94 36.36 -20.48 -10.09
N SER A 95 35.44 -20.73 -11.02
CA SER A 95 34.21 -19.94 -11.13
C SER A 95 33.06 -20.65 -10.41
N TYR A 96 32.32 -19.91 -9.60
CA TYR A 96 31.11 -20.37 -8.95
C TYR A 96 29.90 -19.60 -9.46
N GLU A 97 28.85 -20.33 -9.85
CA GLU A 97 27.55 -19.76 -10.21
C GLU A 97 26.50 -20.11 -9.15
N PHE A 98 25.82 -19.08 -8.66
CA PHE A 98 24.58 -19.21 -7.90
C PHE A 98 23.40 -18.81 -8.77
N LYS A 99 22.36 -19.65 -8.81
CA LYS A 99 21.17 -19.46 -9.63
C LYS A 99 19.93 -19.30 -8.77
N ASN A 100 18.97 -18.53 -9.26
CA ASN A 100 17.65 -18.34 -8.63
C ASN A 100 17.74 -17.74 -7.22
N GLY A 101 18.66 -16.79 -7.01
CA GLY A 101 18.74 -16.05 -5.76
C GLY A 101 17.50 -15.20 -5.52
N MET A 102 17.03 -15.21 -4.28
CA MET A 102 15.75 -14.61 -3.92
C MET A 102 15.95 -13.62 -2.77
N ASN A 103 15.34 -12.43 -2.89
CA ASN A 103 15.26 -11.51 -1.77
C ASN A 103 14.44 -12.16 -0.63
N PRO A 104 14.93 -12.20 0.63
CA PRO A 104 14.20 -12.80 1.75
C PRO A 104 12.78 -12.25 1.92
N VAL A 105 12.56 -10.98 1.58
CA VAL A 105 11.25 -10.35 1.63
C VAL A 105 10.29 -10.93 0.60
N LYS A 106 10.78 -11.25 -0.61
CA LYS A 106 9.99 -11.96 -1.63
C LYS A 106 9.54 -13.33 -1.14
N TYR A 107 10.37 -14.01 -0.36
CA TYR A 107 10.01 -15.30 0.24
C TYR A 107 8.92 -15.15 1.31
N LEU A 108 9.00 -14.11 2.15
CA LEU A 108 8.03 -13.85 3.21
C LEU A 108 6.71 -13.27 2.70
N MET A 109 6.75 -12.44 1.67
CA MET A 109 5.62 -11.72 1.07
C MET A 109 5.63 -11.88 -0.46
N PRO A 110 5.28 -13.07 -0.98
CA PRO A 110 5.36 -13.35 -2.42
C PRO A 110 4.43 -12.47 -3.27
N GLU A 111 3.38 -11.90 -2.68
CA GLU A 111 2.49 -10.95 -3.35
C GLU A 111 3.17 -9.66 -3.81
N LEU A 112 4.28 -9.25 -3.18
CA LEU A 112 5.02 -8.06 -3.59
C LEU A 112 5.54 -8.14 -5.03
N ALA A 113 5.80 -9.35 -5.53
CA ALA A 113 6.19 -9.58 -6.92
C ALA A 113 5.15 -9.09 -7.94
N LYS A 114 3.88 -8.95 -7.52
CA LYS A 114 2.76 -8.52 -8.38
C LYS A 114 2.54 -7.01 -8.36
N LEU A 115 3.15 -6.28 -7.42
CA LEU A 115 2.96 -4.84 -7.28
C LEU A 115 3.67 -4.07 -8.40
N PRO A 116 3.21 -2.85 -8.76
CA PRO A 116 3.96 -1.98 -9.65
C PRO A 116 5.33 -1.61 -9.04
N VAL A 117 6.32 -1.47 -9.90
CA VAL A 117 7.64 -0.91 -9.55
C VAL A 117 7.74 0.44 -10.25
N LEU A 118 8.11 1.49 -9.51
CA LEU A 118 8.01 2.88 -9.99
C LEU A 118 9.32 3.45 -10.54
N VAL A 119 10.45 2.77 -10.34
CA VAL A 119 11.79 3.19 -10.77
C VAL A 119 12.41 2.15 -11.69
#